data_AF-A0A1G5DGQ1-F1
#
_entry.id   AF-A0A1G5DGQ1-F1
#
_cell.length_a   1.000
_cell.length_b   1.000
_cell.length_c   1.000
_cell.angle_alpha   90.00
_cell.angle_beta   90.00
_cell.angle_gamma   90.00
#
_symmetry.space_group_name_H-M   'P 1'
#
loop_
_entity.id
_entity.type
_entity.pdbx_description
1 polymer ?
#
loop_
_entity_poly.entity_id
_entity_poly.type
_entity_poly.pdbx_seq_one_letter_code
_entity_poly.pdbx_strand_id
1 'polypeptide(L)' 'MNIDTNTMLSITDANHNFSKVTKVVDKYGSALILKSNEPKYMILDLANVDEKALEAIMKKIAKSGKKTDR' A
#
# COMPACT_ATOMS: atom_id res chain seq x y z
N MET A 1 -4.51 -17.07 -7.04
CA MET A 1 -4.28 -15.61 -7.07
C MET A 1 -2.79 -15.40 -7.29
N ASN A 2 -2.36 -14.88 -8.45
CA ASN A 2 -0.94 -14.65 -8.72
C ASN A 2 -0.55 -13.31 -8.10
N ILE A 3 -0.10 -13.34 -6.85
CA ILE A 3 0.51 -12.17 -6.21
C ILE A 3 1.99 -12.23 -6.54
N ASP A 4 2.49 -11.22 -7.25
CA ASP A 4 3.92 -11.12 -7.54
C ASP A 4 4.68 -10.85 -6.24
N THR A 5 5.44 -11.84 -5.79
CA THR A 5 6.25 -11.78 -4.57
C THR A 5 7.30 -10.67 -4.61
N ASN A 6 7.67 -10.19 -5.81
CA ASN A 6 8.62 -9.08 -5.96
C ASN A 6 8.07 -7.74 -5.44
N THR A 7 6.75 -7.65 -5.28
CA THR A 7 6.08 -6.47 -4.70
C THR A 7 5.93 -6.56 -3.18
N MET A 8 6.30 -7.69 -2.56
CA MET A 8 6.19 -7.91 -1.11
C MET A 8 7.48 -7.57 -0.38
N LEU A 9 7.40 -6.65 0.57
CA LEU A 9 8.53 -6.19 1.38
C LEU A 9 8.19 -6.35 2.86
N SER A 10 9.14 -6.72 3.71
CA SER A 10 8.89 -6.73 5.15
C SER A 10 8.80 -5.29 5.68
N ILE A 11 8.06 -5.09 6.78
CA ILE A 11 8.02 -3.79 7.47
C ILE A 11 9.41 -3.36 7.94
N THR A 12 10.27 -4.31 8.31
CA THR A 12 11.66 -4.02 8.69
C THR A 12 12.45 -3.46 7.51
N ASP A 13 12.33 -4.06 6.32
CA ASP A 13 12.99 -3.56 5.11
C ASP A 13 12.46 -2.18 4.71
N ALA A 14 11.15 -1.98 4.80
CA ALA A 14 10.50 -0.72 4.48
C ALA A 14 10.97 0.42 5.41
N ASN A 15 11.11 0.11 6.71
CA ASN A 15 11.57 1.08 7.71
C ASN A 15 13.06 1.41 7.55
N HIS A 16 13.89 0.44 7.17
CA HIS A 16 15.32 0.67 6.98
C HIS A 16 15.65 1.37 5.65
N ASN A 17 14.87 1.12 4.60
CA ASN A 17 15.15 1.68 3.27
C ASN A 17 13.87 1.95 2.49
N PHE A 18 13.21 3.05 2.84
CA PHE A 18 12.00 3.46 2.12
C PHE A 18 12.26 3.77 0.64
N SER A 19 13.46 4.24 0.27
CA SER A 19 13.83 4.45 -1.13
C SER A 19 13.87 3.16 -1.96
N LYS A 20 14.10 2.00 -1.34
CA LYS A 20 13.95 0.70 -2.00
C LYS A 20 12.47 0.40 -2.27
N VAL A 21 11.59 0.77 -1.34
CA VAL A 21 10.13 0.60 -1.48
C VAL A 21 9.62 1.44 -2.63
N THR A 22 10.02 2.71 -2.74
CA THR A 22 9.58 3.58 -3.84
C THR A 22 10.02 3.03 -5.20
N LYS A 23 11.25 2.53 -5.34
CA LYS A 23 11.70 1.89 -6.60
C LYS A 23 10.88 0.67 -7.00
N VAL A 24 10.39 -0.11 -6.03
CA VAL A 24 9.48 -1.24 -6.30
C VAL A 24 8.13 -0.71 -6.79
N VAL A 25 7.61 0.33 -6.14
CA VAL A 25 6.36 1.00 -6.54
C VAL A 25 6.47 1.62 -7.94
N ASP A 26 7.54 2.37 -8.22
CA ASP A 26 7.78 2.99 -9.53
C ASP A 26 7.87 1.94 -10.65
N LYS A 27 8.41 0.76 -10.34
CA LYS A 27 8.58 -0.33 -11.32
C LYS A 27 7.31 -1.15 -11.54
N TYR A 28 6.58 -1.46 -10.47
CA TYR A 28 5.46 -2.42 -10.51
C TYR A 28 4.09 -1.76 -10.26
N GLY A 29 4.05 -0.44 -10.08
CA GLY A 29 2.85 0.35 -9.74
C GLY A 29 2.40 0.24 -8.28
N SER A 30 2.85 -0.77 -7.54
CA SER A 30 2.47 -0.97 -6.14
C SER A 30 3.46 -1.85 -5.35
N ALA A 31 3.37 -1.76 -4.03
CA ALA A 31 4.08 -2.63 -3.10
C ALA A 31 3.18 -3.02 -1.91
N LEU A 32 3.31 -4.27 -1.46
CA LEU A 32 2.68 -4.80 -0.26
C LEU A 32 3.72 -4.88 0.86
N ILE A 33 3.40 -4.29 2.02
CA ILE A 33 4.26 -4.36 3.20
C ILE A 33 3.71 -5.41 4.16
N LEU A 34 4.56 -6.37 4.48
CA LEU A 34 4.27 -7.48 5.38
C LEU A 34 4.65 -7.12 6.83
N LYS A 35 3.79 -7.43 7.79
CA LYS A 35 4.11 -7.42 9.22
C LYS A 35 3.88 -8.82 9.77
N SER A 36 4.92 -9.43 10.35
CA SER A 36 4.87 -10.82 10.80
C SER A 36 4.44 -11.81 9.70
N ASN A 37 4.98 -11.65 8.49
CA ASN A 37 4.65 -12.42 7.28
C ASN A 37 3.20 -12.30 6.78
N GLU A 38 2.41 -11.39 7.32
CA GLU A 38 1.06 -11.10 6.83
C GLU A 38 1.00 -9.74 6.11
N PRO A 39 0.37 -9.64 4.93
CA PRO A 39 0.16 -8.36 4.26
C PRO A 39 -0.64 -7.42 5.14
N LYS A 40 -0.03 -6.30 5.54
CA LYS A 40 -0.61 -5.35 6.50
C LYS A 40 -0.83 -3.97 5.91
N TYR A 41 0.07 -3.53 5.02
CA TYR A 41 -0.01 -2.23 4.37
C TYR A 41 0.20 -2.35 2.86
N MET A 42 -0.25 -1.36 2.13
CA MET A 42 -0.08 -1.25 0.68
C MET A 42 0.35 0.17 0.34
N ILE A 43 1.28 0.28 -0.62
CA ILE A 43 1.70 1.55 -1.21
C ILE A 43 1.35 1.47 -2.69
N LEU A 44 0.77 2.55 -3.19
CA LEU A 44 0.24 2.66 -4.54
C LEU A 44 0.85 3.87 -5.23
N ASP A 45 1.26 3.71 -6.48
CA ASP A 45 1.49 4.83 -7.37
C ASP A 45 0.15 5.35 -7.88
N LEU A 46 -0.23 6.55 -7.44
CA LEU A 46 -1.51 7.17 -7.80
C LEU A 46 -1.65 7.43 -9.30
N ALA A 47 -0.55 7.59 -10.04
CA ALA A 47 -0.60 7.81 -11.49
C ALA A 47 -1.11 6.56 -12.24
N ASN A 48 -0.97 5.38 -11.64
CA ASN A 48 -1.29 4.09 -12.24
C ASN A 48 -2.56 3.45 -11.65
N VAL A 49 -3.28 4.14 -10.77
CA VAL A 49 -4.50 3.64 -10.12
C VAL A 49 -5.74 4.15 -10.85
N ASP A 50 -6.69 3.27 -11.10
CA ASP A 50 -8.00 3.63 -11.64
C ASP A 50 -8.72 4.64 -10.74
N GLU A 51 -9.25 5.71 -11.33
CA GLU A 51 -9.88 6.81 -10.60
C GLU A 51 -11.04 6.35 -9.70
N LYS A 52 -11.85 5.37 -10.15
CA LYS A 52 -12.94 4.81 -9.32
C LYS A 52 -12.41 4.01 -8.15
N ALA A 53 -11.31 3.28 -8.35
CA ALA A 53 -10.64 2.57 -7.25
C ALA A 53 -10.08 3.56 -6.23
N LEU A 54 -9.47 4.65 -6.70
CA LEU A 54 -8.95 5.72 -5.85
C LEU A 54 -10.07 6.39 -5.04
N GLU A 55 -11.20 6.74 -5.67
CA GLU A 55 -12.38 7.28 -5.00
C GLU A 55 -12.91 6.35 -3.91
N ALA A 56 -13.00 5.05 -4.18
CA ALA A 56 -13.46 4.05 -3.22
C ALA A 56 -12.54 3.97 -2.00
N ILE A 57 -11.22 4.01 -2.21
CA ILE A 57 -10.21 4.04 -1.15
C ILE A 57 -10.35 5.32 -0.32
N MET A 58 -10.40 6.48 -0.97
CA MET A 58 -10.56 7.79 -0.30
C MET A 58 -11.84 7.86 0.54
N LYS A 59 -12.96 7.34 0.00
CA LYS A 59 -14.23 7.26 0.72
C LYS A 59 -14.13 6.37 1.96
N LYS A 60 -13.37 5.27 1.91
CA LYS A 60 -13.14 4.39 3.07
C LYS A 60 -12.33 5.10 4.15
N ILE A 61 -11.27 5.81 3.77
CA ILE A 61 -10.43 6.61 4.68
C ILE A 61 -11.26 7.71 5.38
N ALA A 62 -12.06 8.46 4.61
CA ALA A 62 -12.92 9.52 5.15
C ALA A 62 -14.00 9.00 6.12
N LYS A 63 -14.49 7.76 5.93
CA LYS A 63 -15.47 7.13 6.82
C LYS A 63 -14.85 6.62 8.12
N SER A 64 -13.60 6.15 8.11
CA SER A 64 -12.90 5.73 9.34
C SER A 64 -12.59 6.89 10.28
N GLY A 65 -12.34 8.09 9.75
CA GLY A 65 -12.10 9.29 10.58
C GLY A 65 -13.34 9.82 11.32
N LYS A 66 -14.55 9.43 10.92
CA LYS A 66 -15.81 9.88 11.56
C LYS A 66 -16.29 9.02 12.74
N LYS A 67 -15.54 7.99 13.12
CA LYS A 67 -15.96 7.02 14.17
C LYS A 67 -15.33 7.26 15.56
N THR A 68 -14.55 8.31 15.77
CA THR A 68 -13.76 8.48 17.01
C THR A 68 -14.22 9.63 17.92
N ASP A 69 -15.32 10.32 17.62
CA ASP A 69 -15.97 11.25 18.57
C ASP A 69 -17.32 10.68 19.01
N ARG A 70 -17.31 9.77 19.99
CA ARG A 70 -18.42 9.50 20.92
C ARG A 70 -17.89 8.98 22.24
#